data_AF-A0A7V6AM59-F1
#
_entry.id   AF-A0A7V6AM59-F1
#
_cell.length_a   1.000
_cell.length_b   1.000
_cell.length_c   1.000
_cell.angle_alpha   90.00
_cell.angle_beta   90.00
_cell.angle_gamma   90.00
#
_symmetry.space_group_name_H-M   'P 1'
#
loop_
_entity.id
_entity.type
_entity.pdbx_description
1 polymer ?
#
loop_
_entity_poly.entity_id
_entity_poly.type
_entity_poly.pdbx_seq_one_letter_code
_entity_poly.pdbx_strand_id
1 'polypeptide(L)'
;MRNYWMLFFPFLFLACTSHYSMHDFEKVKKIDMHVHLNTASTFFPALAFHDNFTLITLNTDAYSEDIVEQERIALVLARNFPDKIFYLSTFSMNDWDSVYWADSVLARIQ
;
A
#
# COMPACT_ATOMS: atom_id res chain seq x y z
N MET A 1 49.61 45.19 -21.87
CA MET A 1 48.28 44.64 -22.19
C MET A 1 48.32 43.13 -21.97
N ARG A 2 47.63 42.59 -20.97
CA ARG A 2 47.55 41.14 -20.73
C ARG A 2 46.13 40.78 -20.32
N ASN A 3 45.41 40.18 -21.27
CA ASN A 3 44.01 39.78 -21.11
C ASN A 3 43.93 38.50 -20.28
N TYR A 4 43.30 38.57 -19.12
CA TYR A 4 42.86 37.40 -18.37
C TYR A 4 41.45 37.04 -18.83
N TRP A 5 41.35 36.25 -19.90
CA TRP A 5 40.08 35.60 -20.22
C TRP A 5 39.85 34.50 -19.18
N MET A 6 38.91 34.78 -18.27
CA MET A 6 38.37 33.82 -17.31
C MET A 6 37.95 32.54 -18.03
N LEU A 7 38.60 31.43 -17.67
CA LEU A 7 38.15 30.08 -17.98
C LEU A 7 36.83 29.85 -17.23
N PHE A 8 35.71 30.11 -17.89
CA PHE A 8 34.41 29.60 -17.46
C PHE A 8 34.43 28.09 -17.68
N PHE A 9 34.61 27.34 -16.60
CA PHE A 9 34.50 25.88 -16.58
C PHE A 9 33.01 25.52 -16.51
N PRO A 10 32.39 24.92 -17.55
CA PRO A 10 31.02 24.46 -17.43
C PRO A 10 31.06 23.09 -16.72
N PHE A 11 31.10 23.11 -15.39
CA PHE A 11 30.71 21.96 -14.56
C PHE A 11 29.20 22.06 -14.31
N LEU A 12 28.41 21.92 -15.37
CA LEU A 12 26.97 21.67 -15.27
C LEU A 12 26.63 20.58 -16.28
N PHE A 13 25.69 19.71 -15.91
CA PHE A 13 25.24 18.52 -16.65
C PHE A 13 25.94 17.20 -16.35
N LEU A 14 26.03 16.85 -15.06
CA LEU A 14 25.86 15.45 -14.65
C LEU A 14 24.62 15.36 -13.76
N ALA A 15 23.45 15.67 -14.32
CA ALA A 15 22.20 15.25 -13.70
C ALA A 15 22.08 13.73 -13.93
N CYS A 16 21.97 12.95 -12.85
CA CYS A 16 21.78 11.52 -12.94
C CYS A 16 20.41 11.24 -13.61
N THR A 17 20.41 10.64 -14.80
CA THR A 17 19.21 10.29 -15.56
C THR A 17 18.74 8.87 -15.27
N SER A 18 19.09 8.29 -14.12
CA SER A 18 18.58 6.98 -13.74
C SER A 18 17.11 7.11 -13.32
N HIS A 19 16.21 6.65 -14.19
CA HIS A 19 14.78 6.58 -13.91
C HIS A 19 14.37 5.11 -13.91
N TYR A 20 13.33 4.77 -13.14
CA TYR A 20 12.73 3.45 -13.26
C TYR A 20 12.12 3.25 -14.65
N SER A 21 12.24 2.03 -15.13
CA SER A 21 11.60 1.54 -16.34
C SER A 21 10.62 0.42 -16.01
N MET A 22 9.88 -0.06 -17.00
CA MET A 22 9.03 -1.24 -16.82
C MET A 22 9.82 -2.49 -16.41
N HIS A 23 11.11 -2.59 -16.76
CA HIS A 23 11.98 -3.69 -16.33
C HIS A 23 12.32 -3.67 -14.83
N ASP A 24 11.99 -2.58 -14.14
CA ASP A 24 12.20 -2.42 -12.71
C ASP A 24 10.93 -2.68 -11.91
N PHE A 25 9.77 -2.80 -12.58
CA PHE A 25 8.48 -2.92 -11.90
C PHE A 25 8.52 -4.00 -10.82
N GLU A 26 8.83 -5.24 -11.16
CA GLU A 26 8.88 -6.36 -10.21
C GLU A 26 9.96 -6.21 -9.11
N LYS A 27 10.93 -5.31 -9.29
CA LYS A 27 12.06 -5.14 -8.37
C LYS A 27 11.83 -4.03 -7.35
N VAL A 28 11.08 -2.99 -7.72
CA VAL A 28 10.81 -1.86 -6.84
C VAL A 28 9.91 -2.30 -5.69
N LYS A 29 10.33 -2.01 -4.46
CA LYS A 29 9.51 -2.24 -3.26
C LYS A 29 8.31 -1.31 -3.29
N LYS A 30 7.13 -1.87 -3.12
CA LYS A 30 5.87 -1.12 -3.11
C LYS A 30 5.06 -1.51 -1.89
N ILE A 31 4.25 -0.58 -1.41
CA ILE A 31 3.28 -0.84 -0.36
C ILE A 31 1.93 -0.41 -0.93
N ASP A 32 1.00 -1.35 -1.01
CA ASP A 32 -0.40 -1.00 -1.18
C ASP A 32 -0.99 -0.75 0.21
N MET A 33 -1.32 0.51 0.49
CA MET A 33 -1.79 0.94 1.79
C MET A 33 -3.24 0.56 2.07
N HIS A 34 -4.03 0.27 1.01
CA HIS A 34 -5.43 -0.08 1.14
C HIS A 34 -5.79 -1.08 0.05
N VAL A 35 -5.81 -2.36 0.43
CA VAL A 35 -6.35 -3.42 -0.41
C VAL A 35 -7.39 -4.23 0.34
N HIS A 36 -8.46 -4.60 -0.35
CA HIS A 36 -9.44 -5.54 0.18
C HIS A 36 -9.05 -6.97 -0.19
N LEU A 37 -8.86 -7.81 0.84
CA LEU A 37 -8.62 -9.24 0.69
C LEU A 37 -9.90 -9.98 1.08
N ASN A 38 -10.81 -10.16 0.11
CA ASN A 38 -12.16 -10.66 0.32
C ASN A 38 -12.31 -12.19 0.24
N THR A 39 -11.24 -12.91 -0.06
CA THR A 39 -11.24 -14.38 -0.05
C THR A 39 -9.95 -14.90 0.60
N ALA A 40 -9.96 -16.11 1.12
CA ALA A 40 -8.75 -16.78 1.63
C ALA A 40 -7.82 -17.30 0.51
N SER A 41 -8.12 -17.00 -0.77
CA SER A 41 -7.29 -17.40 -1.89
C SER A 41 -5.94 -16.69 -1.86
N THR A 42 -4.87 -17.44 -2.13
CA THR A 42 -3.52 -16.90 -2.22
C THR A 42 -3.15 -16.42 -3.61
N PHE A 43 -4.04 -16.52 -4.61
CA PHE A 43 -3.72 -16.18 -6.00
C PHE A 43 -3.34 -14.70 -6.17
N PHE A 44 -4.18 -13.78 -5.67
CA PHE A 44 -3.90 -12.36 -5.73
C PHE A 44 -2.67 -11.96 -4.89
N PRO A 45 -2.56 -12.38 -3.61
CA PRO A 45 -1.35 -12.10 -2.82
C PRO A 45 -0.06 -12.61 -3.48
N ALA A 46 -0.08 -13.80 -4.08
CA ALA A 46 1.10 -14.36 -4.75
C ALA A 46 1.57 -13.49 -5.92
N LEU A 47 0.64 -12.97 -6.72
CA LEU A 47 0.97 -12.01 -7.79
C LEU A 47 1.51 -10.70 -7.22
N ALA A 48 0.89 -10.15 -6.19
CA ALA A 48 1.37 -8.94 -5.54
C ALA A 48 2.80 -9.11 -4.99
N PHE A 49 3.11 -10.26 -4.39
CA PHE A 49 4.44 -10.54 -3.86
C PHE A 49 5.48 -10.71 -4.97
N HIS A 50 5.11 -11.34 -6.08
CA HIS A 50 5.94 -11.43 -7.28
C HIS A 50 6.33 -10.03 -7.77
N ASP A 51 5.39 -9.09 -7.73
CA ASP A 51 5.61 -7.71 -8.14
C ASP A 51 6.18 -6.80 -7.03
N ASN A 52 6.68 -7.43 -5.95
CA ASN A 52 7.32 -6.82 -4.79
C ASN A 52 6.46 -5.81 -4.02
N PHE A 53 5.16 -6.08 -3.94
CA PHE A 53 4.25 -5.42 -3.01
C PHE A 53 4.31 -6.02 -1.61
N THR A 54 4.14 -5.14 -0.64
CA THR A 54 3.64 -5.43 0.70
C THR A 54 2.21 -4.89 0.75
N LEU A 55 1.30 -5.64 1.37
CA LEU A 55 -0.12 -5.32 1.38
C LEU A 55 -0.55 -4.90 2.78
N ILE A 56 -1.30 -3.81 2.88
CA ILE A 56 -2.02 -3.43 4.09
C ILE A 56 -3.51 -3.54 3.78
N THR A 57 -4.21 -4.37 4.53
CA THR A 57 -5.64 -4.61 4.34
C THR A 57 -6.46 -3.89 5.40
N LEU A 58 -7.39 -3.05 4.92
CA LEU A 58 -8.42 -2.38 5.68
C LEU A 58 -9.75 -2.71 5.03
N ASN A 59 -10.71 -3.18 5.82
CA ASN A 59 -11.98 -3.66 5.30
C ASN A 59 -13.17 -2.82 5.80
N THR A 60 -14.13 -2.65 4.90
CA THR A 60 -15.41 -1.97 5.11
C THR A 60 -16.52 -2.78 4.42
N ASP A 61 -17.78 -2.35 4.43
CA ASP A 61 -18.92 -3.05 3.81
C ASP A 61 -18.90 -3.02 2.26
N ALA A 62 -17.71 -3.10 1.65
CA ALA A 62 -17.50 -3.04 0.21
C ALA A 62 -17.87 -4.35 -0.52
N TYR A 63 -18.09 -5.45 0.21
CA TYR A 63 -18.33 -6.78 -0.34
C TYR A 63 -19.64 -7.39 0.17
N SER A 64 -20.05 -8.49 -0.46
CA SER A 64 -21.22 -9.28 -0.05
C SER A 64 -21.05 -9.94 1.31
N GLU A 65 -19.81 -10.27 1.67
CA GLU A 65 -19.43 -10.81 2.97
C GLU A 65 -19.59 -9.73 4.04
N ASP A 66 -20.15 -10.10 5.19
CA ASP A 66 -20.20 -9.19 6.33
C ASP A 66 -18.79 -8.86 6.84
N ILE A 67 -18.69 -7.76 7.59
CA ILE A 67 -17.41 -7.25 8.10
C ILE A 67 -16.69 -8.25 9.02
N VAL A 68 -17.40 -9.19 9.66
CA VAL A 68 -16.80 -10.20 10.56
C VAL A 68 -16.08 -11.25 9.73
N GLU A 69 -16.69 -11.72 8.65
CA GLU A 69 -16.05 -12.66 7.73
C GLU A 69 -14.86 -12.01 7.00
N GLN A 70 -15.00 -10.75 6.59
CA GLN A 70 -13.89 -10.00 5.98
C GLN A 70 -12.69 -9.85 6.95
N GLU A 71 -12.95 -9.58 8.23
CA GLU A 71 -11.91 -9.56 9.27
C GLU A 71 -11.26 -10.93 9.45
N ARG A 72 -12.06 -12.01 9.51
CA ARG A 72 -11.55 -13.38 9.65
C ARG A 72 -10.59 -13.73 8.51
N ILE A 73 -10.96 -13.40 7.27
CA ILE A 73 -10.13 -13.64 6.08
C ILE A 73 -8.82 -12.83 6.16
N ALA A 74 -8.90 -11.54 6.48
CA ALA A 74 -7.73 -10.68 6.63
C ALA A 74 -6.74 -11.22 7.68
N LEU A 75 -7.24 -11.65 8.84
CA LEU A 75 -6.42 -12.24 9.91
C LEU A 75 -5.82 -13.60 9.53
N VAL A 76 -6.51 -14.41 8.74
CA VAL A 76 -5.94 -15.67 8.22
C VAL A 76 -4.77 -15.38 7.27
N LEU A 77 -4.95 -14.45 6.33
CA LEU A 77 -3.91 -14.09 5.36
C LEU A 77 -2.71 -13.41 6.03
N ALA A 78 -2.94 -12.47 6.95
CA ALA A 78 -1.87 -11.81 7.71
C ALA A 78 -1.05 -12.82 8.54
N ARG A 79 -1.70 -13.82 9.16
CA ARG A 79 -1.00 -14.89 9.88
C ARG A 79 -0.19 -15.80 8.97
N ASN A 80 -0.67 -16.08 7.76
CA ASN A 80 0.03 -16.93 6.80
C ASN A 80 1.21 -16.21 6.11
N PHE A 81 1.17 -14.88 6.03
CA PHE A 81 2.18 -14.05 5.35
C PHE A 81 2.60 -12.83 6.19
N PRO A 82 3.16 -13.02 7.39
CA PRO A 82 3.36 -11.94 8.37
C PRO A 82 4.32 -10.84 7.92
N ASP A 83 5.22 -11.12 6.97
CA ASP A 83 6.18 -10.13 6.44
C ASP A 83 5.66 -9.39 5.19
N LYS A 84 4.47 -9.76 4.70
CA LYS A 84 3.95 -9.32 3.40
C LYS A 84 2.51 -8.83 3.44
N ILE A 85 1.72 -9.23 4.42
CA ILE A 85 0.33 -8.79 4.62
C ILE A 85 0.18 -8.29 6.05
N PHE A 86 -0.22 -7.03 6.17
CA PHE A 86 -0.53 -6.38 7.44
C PHE A 86 -2.03 -6.11 7.51
N TYR A 87 -2.65 -6.53 8.60
CA TYR A 87 -4.04 -6.19 8.90
C TYR A 87 -4.07 -4.85 9.64
N LEU A 88 -4.83 -3.88 9.14
CA LEU A 88 -5.00 -2.59 9.79
C LEU A 88 -6.24 -2.59 10.68
N SER A 89 -7.42 -2.79 10.10
CA SER A 89 -8.70 -2.79 10.81
C SER A 89 -9.84 -3.23 9.90
N THR A 90 -11.00 -3.54 10.49
CA THR A 90 -12.25 -3.79 9.80
C THR A 90 -13.39 -3.11 10.55
N PHE A 91 -14.13 -2.23 9.88
CA PHE A 91 -15.24 -1.50 10.49
C PHE A 91 -16.35 -1.22 9.48
N SER A 92 -17.56 -0.93 9.98
CA SER A 92 -18.70 -0.64 9.12
C SER A 92 -18.79 0.84 8.76
N MET A 93 -19.17 1.11 7.51
CA MET A 93 -19.63 2.38 6.98
C MET A 93 -21.15 2.53 7.07
N ASN A 94 -21.86 1.58 7.68
CA ASN A 94 -23.28 1.78 7.99
C ASN A 94 -23.44 3.00 8.89
N ASP A 95 -24.47 3.80 8.61
CA ASP A 95 -24.76 5.06 9.30
C ASP A 95 -23.59 6.05 9.32
N TRP A 96 -22.71 6.06 8.30
CA TRP A 96 -21.54 6.94 8.24
C TRP A 96 -21.85 8.44 8.33
N ASP A 97 -23.08 8.83 8.00
CA ASP A 97 -23.61 10.19 8.09
C ASP A 97 -24.11 10.55 9.51
N SER A 98 -24.18 9.58 10.41
CA SER A 98 -24.52 9.78 11.82
C SER A 98 -23.39 10.46 12.58
N VAL A 99 -23.76 11.38 13.48
CA VAL A 99 -22.82 12.00 14.44
C VAL A 99 -22.17 10.99 15.40
N TYR A 100 -22.76 9.79 15.54
CA TYR A 100 -22.26 8.72 16.41
C TYR A 100 -21.42 7.67 15.67
N TRP A 101 -21.26 7.79 14.36
CA TRP A 101 -20.55 6.80 13.56
C TRP A 101 -19.10 6.59 14.02
N ALA A 102 -18.37 7.69 14.19
CA ALA A 102 -16.97 7.63 14.60
C ALA A 102 -16.81 6.92 15.96
N ASP A 103 -17.66 7.24 16.94
CA ASP A 103 -17.65 6.60 18.25
C ASP A 103 -17.98 5.10 18.15
N SER A 104 -18.91 4.73 17.27
CA SER A 104 -19.30 3.34 17.02
C SER A 104 -18.18 2.54 16.36
N VAL A 105 -17.45 3.14 15.42
CA VAL A 105 -16.25 2.56 14.80
C VAL A 105 -15.14 2.41 15.82
N LEU A 106 -14.84 3.45 16.61
CA LEU A 106 -13.81 3.42 17.64
C LEU A 106 -14.07 2.33 18.68
N ALA A 107 -15.32 2.17 19.14
CA ALA A 107 -15.70 1.12 20.09
C ALA A 107 -15.49 -0.30 19.55
N ARG A 108 -15.47 -0.49 18.22
CA ARG A 108 -15.21 -1.79 17.58
C ARG A 108 -13.72 -2.10 17.46
N ILE A 109 -12.90 -1.10 17.14
CA ILE A 109 -11.52 -1.29 16.68
C ILE A 109 -10.46 -1.08 17.77
N GLN A 110 -10.89 -0.73 18.99
CA GLN A 110 -10.06 -0.61 20.20
C GLN A 110 -9.99 -1.93 20.96
#